data_AF-A0AAJ0WX75-F1
#
_entry.id   AF-A0AAJ0WX75-F1
#
_cell.length_a   1.000
_cell.length_b   1.000
_cell.length_c   1.000
_cell.angle_alpha   90.00
_cell.angle_beta   90.00
_cell.angle_gamma   90.00
#
_symmetry.space_group_name_H-M   'P 1'
#
loop_
_entity.id
_entity.type
_entity.pdbx_description
1 polymer ?
#
loop_
_entity_poly.entity_id
_entity_poly.type
_entity_poly.pdbx_seq_one_letter_code
_entity_poly.pdbx_strand_id
1 'polypeptide(L)'
;MVLDFLLIYGPSITFVLGITNLLSMFLVFFTCRCMMGKKLAEFLWQNDWYKRFYTTHCYWWWVFFISVAVHAAIAIIAFGIPRL
;
A
#
# COMPACT_ATOMS: atom_id res chain seq x y z
N MET A 1 23.73 4.84 16.50
CA MET A 1 22.42 5.42 16.87
C MET A 1 21.33 5.12 15.84
N VAL A 2 21.43 5.56 14.58
CA VAL A 2 20.40 5.27 13.55
C VAL A 2 20.34 3.78 13.17
N LEU A 3 21.50 3.13 13.02
CA LEU A 3 21.57 1.70 12.69
C LEU A 3 21.02 0.82 13.82
N ASP A 4 21.35 1.13 15.08
CA ASP A 4 20.88 0.39 16.26
C ASP A 4 19.36 0.48 16.40
N PHE A 5 18.79 1.66 16.15
CA PHE A 5 17.34 1.85 16.10
C PHE A 5 16.69 0.99 15.01
N LEU A 6 17.25 0.97 13.81
CA LEU A 6 16.73 0.15 12.70
C LEU A 6 16.87 -1.35 12.95
N LEU A 7 17.91 -1.81 13.63
CA LEU A 7 18.05 -3.23 13.98
C LEU A 7 17.03 -3.68 15.03
N ILE A 8 16.71 -2.82 16.00
CA ILE A 8 15.78 -3.16 17.09
C ILE A 8 14.31 -3.01 16.63
N TYR A 9 13.96 -1.92 15.95
CA TYR A 9 12.57 -1.58 15.61
C TYR A 9 12.22 -1.81 14.14
N GLY A 10 13.21 -1.93 13.26
CA GLY A 10 13.02 -2.13 11.82
C GLY A 10 12.12 -3.31 11.47
N PRO A 11 12.25 -4.50 12.09
CA PRO A 11 11.36 -5.63 11.79
C PRO A 11 9.88 -5.32 12.04
N SER A 12 9.55 -4.71 13.18
CA SER A 12 8.17 -4.35 13.52
C SER A 12 7.62 -3.27 12.60
N ILE A 13 8.41 -2.23 12.31
CA ILE A 13 8.02 -1.15 11.38
C ILE A 13 7.80 -1.73 9.98
N THR A 14 8.72 -2.58 9.51
CA THR A 14 8.63 -3.24 8.19
C THR A 14 7.41 -4.13 8.12
N PHE A 15 7.08 -4.89 9.18
CA PHE A 15 5.88 -5.70 9.26
C PHE A 15 4.61 -4.85 9.13
N VAL A 16 4.50 -3.76 9.90
CA VAL A 16 3.35 -2.84 9.83
C VAL A 16 3.23 -2.24 8.44
N LEU A 17 4.33 -1.73 7.86
CA LEU A 17 4.34 -1.21 6.48
C LEU A 17 3.95 -2.28 5.45
N GLY A 18 4.33 -3.54 5.65
CA GLY A 18 3.94 -4.66 4.81
C GLY A 18 2.42 -4.88 4.82
N ILE A 19 1.80 -4.88 6.01
CA ILE A 19 0.34 -4.95 6.15
C ILE A 19 -0.33 -3.73 5.51
N THR A 20 0.19 -2.52 5.74
CA THR A 20 -0.30 -1.30 5.10
C THR A 20 -0.22 -1.38 3.58
N ASN A 21 0.84 -1.96 3.02
CA ASN A 21 0.97 -2.17 1.56
C ASN A 21 -0.12 -3.10 1.03
N LEU A 22 -0.39 -4.22 1.71
CA LEU A 22 -1.44 -5.16 1.31
C LEU A 22 -2.83 -4.51 1.35
N LEU A 23 -3.14 -3.79 2.42
CA LEU A 23 -4.42 -3.10 2.58
C LEU A 23 -4.59 -1.97 1.55
N SER A 24 -3.58 -1.12 1.38
CA SER A 24 -3.65 -0.02 0.40
C SER A 24 -3.70 -0.55 -1.03
N MET A 25 -2.97 -1.61 -1.37
CA MET A 25 -3.08 -2.28 -2.68
C MET A 25 -4.49 -2.82 -2.92
N PHE A 26 -5.10 -3.46 -1.91
CA PHE A 26 -6.49 -3.91 -1.98
C PHE A 26 -7.44 -2.74 -2.22
N LEU A 27 -7.29 -1.63 -1.47
CA LEU A 27 -8.13 -0.45 -1.65
C LEU A 27 -7.94 0.21 -3.02
N VAL A 28 -6.71 0.29 -3.53
CA VAL A 28 -6.41 0.75 -4.90
C VAL A 28 -7.10 -0.12 -5.92
N PHE A 29 -7.07 -1.45 -5.76
CA PHE A 29 -7.74 -2.39 -6.66
C PHE A 29 -9.26 -2.16 -6.70
N PHE A 30 -9.92 -2.05 -5.54
CA PHE A 30 -11.37 -1.85 -5.46
C PHE A 30 -11.83 -0.44 -5.89
N THR A 31 -10.94 0.54 -5.80
CA THR A 31 -11.18 1.88 -6.31
C THR A 31 -10.76 2.03 -7.78
N CYS A 32 -10.18 1.01 -8.40
CA CYS A 32 -9.76 1.06 -9.80
C CYS A 32 -10.87 0.59 -10.74
N ARG A 33 -11.31 1.47 -11.64
CA ARG A 33 -12.27 1.14 -12.70
C ARG A 33 -11.77 0.07 -13.68
N CYS A 34 -10.44 -0.07 -13.83
CA CYS A 34 -9.84 -0.97 -14.83
C CYS A 34 -9.75 -2.41 -14.34
N MET A 35 -9.49 -2.61 -13.04
CA MET A 35 -9.15 -3.92 -12.49
C MET A 35 -10.36 -4.65 -11.89
N MET A 36 -11.36 -3.92 -11.39
CA MET A 36 -12.49 -4.51 -10.67
C MET A 36 -13.53 -5.19 -11.58
N GLY A 37 -13.32 -5.19 -12.90
CA GLY A 37 -14.21 -5.80 -13.88
C GLY A 37 -15.46 -4.96 -14.15
N LYS A 38 -15.82 -4.81 -15.44
CA LYS A 38 -16.89 -3.88 -15.89
C LYS A 38 -18.23 -4.09 -15.17
N LYS A 39 -18.70 -5.34 -15.04
CA LYS A 39 -19.99 -5.68 -14.43
C LYS A 39 -20.07 -5.33 -12.93
N LEU A 40 -19.01 -5.65 -12.17
CA LEU A 40 -18.97 -5.37 -10.73
C LEU A 40 -18.83 -3.88 -10.47
N ALA A 41 -17.98 -3.20 -11.26
CA ALA A 41 -17.85 -1.75 -11.20
C ALA A 41 -19.18 -1.05 -11.52
N GLU A 42 -19.90 -1.45 -12.57
CA GLU A 42 -21.22 -0.90 -12.93
C GLU A 42 -22.26 -1.10 -11.83
N PHE A 43 -22.32 -2.29 -11.22
CA PHE A 43 -23.21 -2.57 -10.08
C PHE A 43 -22.89 -1.68 -8.88
N LEU A 44 -21.62 -1.59 -8.50
CA LEU A 44 -21.19 -0.77 -7.36
C LEU A 44 -21.40 0.72 -7.62
N TRP A 45 -21.24 1.19 -8.87
CA TRP A 45 -21.45 2.58 -9.26
C TRP A 45 -22.87 3.09 -9.06
N GLN A 46 -23.86 2.19 -8.93
CA GLN A 46 -25.23 2.57 -8.62
C GLN A 46 -25.37 3.11 -7.18
N ASN A 47 -24.45 2.76 -6.29
CA ASN A 47 -24.46 3.18 -4.89
C ASN A 47 -23.63 4.46 -4.68
N ASP A 48 -24.23 5.49 -4.07
CA ASP A 48 -23.53 6.75 -3.81
C ASP A 48 -22.33 6.61 -2.86
N TRP A 49 -22.38 5.63 -1.95
CA TRP A 49 -21.25 5.29 -1.10
C TRP A 49 -20.01 4.89 -1.92
N TYR A 50 -20.19 4.08 -2.97
CA TYR A 50 -19.08 3.64 -3.82
C TYR A 50 -18.52 4.81 -4.65
N LYS A 51 -19.36 5.73 -5.14
CA LYS A 51 -18.90 6.94 -5.84
C LYS A 51 -17.99 7.79 -4.93
N ARG A 52 -18.36 7.95 -3.66
CA ARG A 52 -17.53 8.66 -2.66
C ARG A 52 -16.26 7.87 -2.33
N PHE A 53 -16.33 6.55 -2.24
CA PHE A 53 -15.16 5.72 -2.03
C PHE A 53 -14.18 5.82 -3.23
N TYR A 54 -14.69 5.82 -4.46
CA TYR A 54 -13.89 5.97 -5.67
C TYR A 54 -13.07 7.26 -5.72
N THR A 55 -13.60 8.39 -5.22
CA THR A 55 -12.82 9.65 -5.19
C THR A 55 -11.58 9.58 -4.29
N THR A 56 -11.50 8.58 -3.41
CA THR A 56 -10.32 8.35 -2.57
C THR A 56 -9.18 7.60 -3.28
N HIS A 57 -9.39 7.14 -4.52
CA HIS A 57 -8.43 6.32 -5.29
C HIS A 57 -7.00 6.89 -5.31
N CYS A 58 -6.87 8.18 -5.63
CA CYS A 58 -5.55 8.81 -5.72
C CYS A 58 -4.84 8.89 -4.35
N TYR A 59 -5.59 9.02 -3.26
CA TYR A 59 -5.00 9.03 -1.92
C TYR A 59 -4.45 7.65 -1.55
N TRP A 60 -5.16 6.57 -1.89
CA TRP A 60 -4.67 5.21 -1.67
C TRP A 60 -3.39 4.90 -2.45
N TRP A 61 -3.26 5.45 -3.67
CA TRP A 61 -2.01 5.38 -4.43
C TRP A 61 -0.84 6.05 -3.72
N TRP A 62 -1.03 7.26 -3.20
CA TRP A 62 0.01 7.95 -2.44
C TRP A 62 0.39 7.18 -1.18
N VAL A 63 -0.59 6.68 -0.41
CA VAL A 63 -0.33 5.85 0.77
C VAL A 63 0.45 4.59 0.40
N PHE A 64 0.05 3.89 -0.66
CA PHE A 64 0.72 2.69 -1.14
C PHE A 64 2.16 2.96 -1.55
N PHE A 65 2.41 3.97 -2.40
CA PHE A 65 3.76 4.28 -2.87
C PHE A 65 4.70 4.74 -1.75
N ILE A 66 4.24 5.62 -0.86
CA ILE A 66 5.04 6.07 0.28
C ILE A 66 5.36 4.88 1.19
N SER A 67 4.36 4.05 1.50
CA SER A 67 4.55 2.88 2.37
C SER A 67 5.50 1.85 1.75
N VAL A 68 5.37 1.56 0.44
CA VAL A 68 6.29 0.66 -0.29
C VAL A 68 7.71 1.22 -0.32
N ALA A 69 7.87 2.53 -0.58
CA ALA A 69 9.19 3.16 -0.61
C ALA A 69 9.90 3.07 0.74
N VAL A 70 9.21 3.39 1.84
CA VAL A 70 9.77 3.29 3.20
C VAL A 70 10.03 1.83 3.57
N HIS A 71 9.11 0.92 3.26
CA HIS A 71 9.27 -0.52 3.51
C HIS A 71 10.52 -1.06 2.81
N ALA A 72 10.68 -0.76 1.52
CA ALA A 72 11.82 -1.19 0.73
C ALA A 72 13.14 -0.56 1.24
N ALA A 73 13.13 0.73 1.57
CA ALA A 73 14.31 1.41 2.12
C ALA A 73 14.79 0.77 3.42
N ILE A 74 13.89 0.50 4.37
CA ILE A 74 14.25 -0.17 5.63
C ILE A 74 14.78 -1.58 5.35
N ALA A 75 14.11 -2.35 4.47
CA ALA A 75 14.54 -3.70 4.13
C ALA A 75 15.95 -3.71 3.49
N ILE A 76 16.24 -2.78 2.59
CA ILE A 76 17.55 -2.67 1.93
C ILE A 76 18.63 -2.24 2.94
N ILE A 77 18.35 -1.27 3.81
CA ILE A 77 19.34 -0.81 4.81
C ILE A 77 19.64 -1.92 5.84
N ALA A 78 18.62 -2.67 6.27
CA ALA A 78 18.77 -3.69 7.31
C ALA A 78 19.34 -5.02 6.78
N PHE A 79 18.96 -5.44 5.56
CA PHE A 79 19.28 -6.77 5.03
C PHE A 79 20.13 -6.73 3.75
N GLY A 80 20.39 -5.56 3.19
CA GLY A 80 21.06 -5.41 1.91
C GLY A 80 20.17 -5.78 0.71
N ILE A 81 20.76 -5.79 -0.48
CA ILE A 81 20.10 -6.28 -1.70
C ILE A 81 20.62 -7.71 -1.95
N PRO A 82 19.78 -8.74 -1.88
CA PRO A 82 20.23 -10.09 -2.15
C PRO A 82 20.71 -10.18 -3.61
N ARG A 83 21.99 -10.52 -3.80
CA ARG A 83 22.72 -10.71 -5.10
C ARG A 83 23.35 -9.48 -5.75
N LEU A 84 23.58 -8.38 -5.02
CA LEU A 84 24.56 -7.35 -5.37
C LEU A 84 25.82 -7.48 -4.51
#